data_AF-A0A2M9P5R1-F1
#
_entry.id   AF-A0A2M9P5R1-F1
#
_cell.length_a   1.000
_cell.length_b   1.000
_cell.length_c   1.000
_cell.angle_alpha   90.00
_cell.angle_beta   90.00
_cell.angle_gamma   90.00
#
_symmetry.space_group_name_H-M   'P 1'
#
loop_
_entity.id
_entity.type
_entity.pdbx_description
1 polymer ?
#
loop_
_entity_poly.entity_id
_entity_poly.type
_entity_poly.pdbx_seq_one_letter_code
_entity_poly.pdbx_strand_id
1 'polypeptide(L)' 'MAPFSAVRRRRLGRPRTTDLREVMNAILYIATTGCQWVQLPKDLPPYSTVQRYFYDWRDS' A
#
# COMPACT_ATOMS: atom_id res chain seq x y z
N MET A 1 -9.48 -39.25 -15.43
CA MET A 1 -8.39 -38.27 -15.21
C MET A 1 -8.97 -36.88 -15.43
N ALA A 2 -9.52 -36.26 -14.38
CA ALA A 2 -10.17 -34.94 -14.47
C ALA A 2 -9.10 -33.84 -14.42
N PRO A 3 -9.23 -32.74 -15.18
CA PRO A 3 -8.26 -31.66 -15.12
C PRO A 3 -8.41 -30.92 -13.79
N PHE A 4 -7.27 -30.62 -13.15
CA PHE A 4 -7.22 -29.69 -12.03
C PHE A 4 -7.76 -28.35 -12.51
N SER A 5 -8.96 -28.00 -12.03
CA SER A 5 -9.56 -26.69 -12.27
C SER A 5 -8.57 -25.63 -11.78
N ALA A 6 -7.97 -24.89 -12.71
CA ALA A 6 -7.21 -23.70 -12.39
C ALA A 6 -8.18 -22.74 -11.67
N VAL A 7 -8.05 -22.64 -10.35
CA VAL A 7 -8.76 -21.63 -9.55
C VAL A 7 -8.30 -20.28 -10.11
N ARG A 8 -9.08 -19.73 -11.03
CA ARG A 8 -8.93 -18.34 -11.47
C ARG A 8 -9.11 -17.52 -10.20
N ARG A 9 -8.01 -17.04 -9.61
CA ARG A 9 -8.07 -16.11 -8.48
C ARG A 9 -8.89 -14.91 -8.97
N ARG A 10 -10.18 -14.89 -8.62
CA ARG A 10 -11.01 -13.72 -8.87
C ARG A 10 -10.35 -12.63 -8.04
N ARG A 11 -9.83 -11.59 -8.70
CA ARG A 11 -9.46 -10.35 -8.01
C ARG A 11 -10.77 -9.70 -7.56
N LEU A 12 -11.35 -10.23 -6.49
CA LEU A 12 -12.52 -9.65 -5.85
C LEU A 12 -12.03 -8.42 -5.09
N GLY A 13 -12.41 -7.23 -5.54
CA GLY A 13 -12.04 -5.97 -4.90
C GLY A 13 -11.94 -4.81 -5.89
N ARG A 14 -12.05 -3.58 -5.38
CA ARG A 14 -11.77 -2.37 -6.15
C ARG A 14 -10.31 -2.44 -6.63
N PRO A 15 -10.04 -2.21 -7.93
CA PRO A 15 -8.67 -2.12 -8.41
C PRO A 15 -7.89 -1.11 -7.57
N ARG A 16 -6.69 -1.48 -7.14
CA ARG A 16 -5.80 -0.54 -6.47
C ARG A 16 -5.49 0.61 -7.43
N THR A 17 -5.86 1.82 -7.01
CA THR A 17 -5.52 3.05 -7.74
C THR A 17 -4.23 3.70 -7.21
N THR A 18 -3.75 3.28 -6.03
CA THR A 18 -2.54 3.82 -5.42
C THR A 18 -1.29 3.13 -5.96
N ASP A 19 -0.35 3.93 -6.47
CA ASP A 19 0.99 3.47 -6.84
C ASP A 19 1.79 3.08 -5.58
N LEU A 20 2.41 1.90 -5.61
CA LEU A 20 3.26 1.40 -4.52
C LEU A 20 4.55 2.19 -4.37
N ARG A 21 5.08 2.74 -5.47
CA ARG A 21 6.28 3.56 -5.42
C ARG A 21 6.02 4.82 -4.61
N GLU A 22 4.87 5.45 -4.81
CA GLU A 22 4.48 6.64 -4.06
C GLU A 22 4.23 6.35 -2.57
N VAL A 23 3.74 5.15 -2.24
CA VAL A 23 3.66 4.70 -0.84
C VAL A 23 5.06 4.58 -0.22
N MET A 24 6.02 4.00 -0.94
CA MET A 24 7.41 3.91 -0.47
C MET A 24 8.06 5.28 -0.36
N ASN A 25 7.85 6.19 -1.32
CA ASN A 25 8.32 7.57 -1.25
C ASN A 25 7.80 8.26 0.02
N ALA A 26 6.52 8.08 0.35
CA ALA A 26 5.93 8.63 1.57
C ALA A 26 6.52 8.04 2.86
N ILE A 27 6.78 6.74 2.91
CA ILE A 27 7.43 6.09 4.06
C ILE A 27 8.86 6.63 4.23
N LEU A 28 9.63 6.74 3.14
CA LEU A 28 10.99 7.28 3.17
C LEU A 28 11.01 8.77 3.55
N TYR A 29 10.01 9.54 3.11
CA TYR A 29 9.86 10.94 3.52
C TYR A 29 9.68 11.05 5.03
N ILE A 30 8.78 10.25 5.62
CA ILE A 30 8.57 10.23 7.08
C ILE A 30 9.83 9.75 7.80
N ALA A 31 10.50 8.71 7.31
CA ALA A 31 11.71 8.18 7.93
C ALA A 31 12.89 9.18 7.92
N THR A 32 13.01 9.99 6.86
CA THR A 32 14.10 10.98 6.72
C THR A 32 13.81 12.27 7.47
N THR A 33 12.55 12.71 7.52
CA THR A 33 12.15 13.98 8.18
C THR A 33 11.76 13.81 9.64
N GLY A 34 11.33 12.61 10.05
CA GLY A 34 10.74 12.34 11.36
C GLY A 34 9.36 12.99 11.57
N CYS A 35 8.69 13.45 10.50
CA CYS A 35 7.42 14.13 10.63
C CYS A 35 6.28 13.19 11.07
N GLN A 36 5.25 13.74 11.71
CA GLN A 36 4.06 12.97 12.04
C GLN A 36 3.29 12.59 10.77
N TRP A 37 2.56 11.47 10.80
CA TRP A 37 1.76 11.00 9.65
C TRP A 37 0.79 12.06 9.10
N VAL A 38 0.15 12.82 9.99
CA VAL A 38 -0.79 13.90 9.62
C VAL A 38 -0.12 15.08 8.91
N GLN A 39 1.20 15.19 8.99
CA GLN A 39 2.00 16.23 8.33
C GLN A 39 2.51 15.78 6.95
N LEU A 40 2.15 14.58 6.49
CA LEU A 40 2.54 14.10 5.18
C LEU A 40 2.05 15.09 4.08
N PRO A 41 2.93 15.50 3.16
CA PRO A 41 2.56 16.33 2.02
C PRO A 41 1.41 15.75 1.19
N LYS A 42 0.55 16.62 0.64
CA LYS A 42 -0.68 16.22 -0.08
C LYS A 42 -0.45 15.73 -1.52
N ASP A 43 0.74 15.95 -2.05
CA ASP A 43 1.24 15.40 -3.32
C ASP A 43 1.54 13.90 -3.22
N LEU A 44 1.79 13.40 -2.01
CA LEU A 44 1.92 11.97 -1.72
C LEU A 44 0.56 11.31 -1.45
N PRO A 45 0.47 9.97 -1.48
CA PRO A 45 -0.77 9.27 -1.17
C PRO A 45 -1.27 9.65 0.23
N PRO A 46 -2.60 9.64 0.48
CA PRO A 46 -3.16 9.99 1.78
C PRO A 46 -2.50 9.21 2.92
N TYR A 47 -2.15 9.88 4.02
CA TYR A 47 -1.41 9.26 5.12
C TYR A 47 -2.07 7.98 5.66
N SER A 48 -3.41 7.91 5.66
CA SER A 48 -4.16 6.71 6.08
C SER A 48 -3.93 5.50 5.17
N THR A 49 -3.71 5.75 3.88
CA THR A 49 -3.34 4.72 2.91
C THR A 49 -1.91 4.27 3.11
N VAL A 50 -0.99 5.21 3.33
CA VAL A 50 0.42 4.89 3.60
C VAL A 50 0.57 4.12 4.91
N GLN A 51 -0.09 4.55 5.99
CA GLN A 51 -0.11 3.85 7.28
C GLN A 51 -0.59 2.41 7.15
N ARG A 52 -1.70 2.19 6.43
CA ARG A 52 -2.22 0.84 6.20
C ARG A 52 -1.17 -0.06 5.54
N TYR A 53 -0.55 0.40 4.45
CA TYR A 53 0.52 -0.37 3.80
C TYR A 53 1.71 -0.61 4.70
N PHE A 54 2.13 0.41 5.45
CA PHE A 54 3.27 0.28 6.35
C PHE A 54 3.02 -0.79 7.42
N TYR A 55 1.85 -0.77 8.08
CA TYR A 55 1.53 -1.77 9.10
C TYR A 55 1.30 -3.16 8.51
N ASP A 56 0.60 -3.26 7.36
CA ASP A 56 0.42 -4.52 6.66
C ASP A 56 1.77 -5.17 6.34
N TRP A 57 2.77 -4.40 5.89
CA TRP A 57 4.10 -4.91 5.57
C TRP A 57 4.99 -5.18 6.77
N ARG A 58 4.90 -4.37 7.82
CA ARG A 58 5.68 -4.55 9.05
C ARG A 58 5.28 -5.84 9.77
N ASP A 59 4.00 -6.16 9.74
CA ASP A 59 3.41 -7.27 10.49
C ASP A 59 3.22 -8.54 9.62
N SER A 60 3.70 -8.51 8.37
CA SER A 60 3.80 -9.68 7.46
C SER A 60 5.10 -10.45 7.67
#